data_AF-A0A8B5X6S6-F1
#
_entry.id   AF-A0A8B5X6S6-F1
#
_cell.length_a   1.000
_cell.length_b   1.000
_cell.length_c   1.000
_cell.angle_alpha   90.00
_cell.angle_beta   90.00
_cell.angle_gamma   90.00
#
_symmetry.space_group_name_H-M   'P 1'
#
loop_
_entity.id
_entity.type
_entity.pdbx_description
1 polymer ?
#
loop_
_entity_poly.entity_id
_entity_poly.type
_entity_poly.pdbx_seq_one_letter_code
_entity_poly.pdbx_strand_id
1 'polypeptide(L)'
;MDRAPLGAGAPWSSASPPSSEWVRERVEAYWRVLGVTDPGQIAALTEQTLRRAPEGPETAGPDPVARALVAARNLLDDWLARTLDLPQQPRALAAARATLLGGVAPDWPSALFAAPGEADEVRDVLRAAIAEPTPPPAPGAMPAQPIELFSLRGLLRRWWRSMVGS
;
A
#
# COMPACT_ATOMS: atom_id res chain seq x y z
N MET A 1 -49.71 -20.17 19.46
CA MET A 1 -48.34 -20.51 19.06
C MET A 1 -48.36 -20.64 17.56
N ASP A 2 -47.90 -19.62 16.85
CA ASP A 2 -47.58 -19.66 15.42
C ASP A 2 -46.61 -18.50 15.15
N ARG A 3 -45.31 -18.77 15.23
CA ARG A 3 -44.28 -17.85 14.74
C ARG A 3 -43.88 -18.34 13.36
N ALA A 4 -44.23 -17.56 12.34
CA ALA A 4 -43.71 -17.73 11.00
C ALA A 4 -42.16 -17.71 11.04
N PRO A 5 -41.47 -18.57 10.27
CA PRO A 5 -40.02 -18.54 10.20
C PRO A 5 -39.60 -17.24 9.49
N LEU A 6 -38.93 -16.37 10.24
CA LEU A 6 -38.23 -15.20 9.68
C LEU A 6 -37.22 -15.72 8.67
N GLY A 7 -37.38 -15.26 7.42
CA GLY A 7 -36.58 -15.65 6.28
C GLY A 7 -35.09 -15.61 6.61
N ALA A 8 -34.42 -16.71 6.27
CA ALA A 8 -32.98 -16.82 6.27
C ALA A 8 -32.38 -15.56 5.62
N GLY A 9 -31.54 -14.86 6.37
CA GLY A 9 -30.81 -13.70 5.89
C GLY A 9 -30.15 -14.04 4.56
N ALA A 10 -30.35 -13.17 3.58
CA ALA A 10 -29.70 -13.29 2.29
C ALA A 10 -28.21 -13.59 2.51
N PRO A 11 -27.64 -14.62 1.87
CA PRO A 11 -26.20 -14.78 1.88
C PRO A 11 -25.63 -13.48 1.32
N TRP A 12 -24.83 -12.80 2.13
CA TRP A 12 -24.02 -11.67 1.69
C TRP A 12 -23.41 -12.09 0.35
N SER A 13 -23.79 -11.39 -0.72
CA SER A 13 -23.32 -11.74 -2.05
C SER A 13 -21.80 -11.69 -2.01
N SER A 14 -21.16 -12.84 -2.18
CA SER A 14 -19.75 -12.89 -2.52
C SER A 14 -19.60 -12.06 -3.79
N ALA A 15 -19.07 -10.85 -3.69
CA ALA A 15 -18.67 -10.11 -4.88
C ALA A 15 -17.80 -11.05 -5.71
N SER A 16 -18.11 -11.20 -6.99
CA SER A 16 -17.26 -11.99 -7.89
C SER A 16 -15.83 -11.51 -7.74
N PRO A 17 -14.85 -12.42 -7.67
CA PRO A 17 -13.45 -12.01 -7.61
C PRO A 17 -13.17 -11.08 -8.80
N PRO A 18 -12.47 -9.96 -8.59
CA PRO A 18 -12.15 -9.05 -9.68
C PRO A 18 -11.38 -9.81 -10.76
N SER A 19 -11.69 -9.51 -12.03
CA SER A 19 -10.98 -10.14 -13.15
C SER A 19 -9.49 -9.81 -13.09
N SER A 20 -8.66 -10.75 -13.55
CA SER A 20 -7.21 -10.55 -13.69
C SER A 20 -6.89 -9.32 -14.55
N GLU A 21 -7.70 -9.03 -15.55
CA GLU A 21 -7.61 -7.83 -16.38
C GLU A 21 -7.81 -6.55 -15.57
N TRP A 22 -8.79 -6.51 -14.66
CA TRP A 22 -9.03 -5.35 -13.80
C TRP A 22 -7.86 -5.11 -12.83
N VAL A 23 -7.30 -6.19 -12.25
CA VAL A 23 -6.11 -6.08 -11.38
C VAL A 23 -4.94 -5.50 -12.18
N ARG A 24 -4.72 -5.99 -13.40
CA ARG A 24 -3.67 -5.48 -14.30
C ARG A 24 -3.87 -4.00 -14.62
N GLU A 25 -5.07 -3.60 -15.05
CA GLU A 25 -5.40 -2.19 -15.34
C GLU A 25 -5.12 -1.29 -14.15
N ARG A 26 -5.42 -1.76 -12.93
CA ARG A 26 -5.16 -1.00 -11.71
C ARG A 26 -3.68 -0.83 -11.42
N VAL A 27 -2.87 -1.86 -11.68
CA VAL A 27 -1.41 -1.78 -11.54
C VAL A 27 -0.81 -0.86 -12.60
N GLU A 28 -1.27 -0.93 -13.85
CA GLU A 28 -0.80 0.00 -14.89
C GLU A 28 -1.14 1.46 -14.54
N ALA A 29 -2.36 1.70 -14.07
CA ALA A 29 -2.77 3.03 -13.61
C ALA A 29 -1.91 3.52 -12.45
N TYR A 30 -1.54 2.62 -11.53
CA TYR A 30 -0.63 2.94 -10.43
C TYR A 30 0.73 3.42 -10.95
N TRP A 31 1.36 2.70 -11.89
CA TRP A 31 2.65 3.11 -12.45
C TRP A 31 2.59 4.46 -13.19
N ARG A 32 1.49 4.73 -13.91
CA ARG A 32 1.28 6.03 -14.56
C ARG A 32 1.19 7.17 -13.55
N VAL A 33 0.48 6.98 -12.44
CA VAL A 33 0.36 7.97 -11.36
C VAL A 33 1.71 8.25 -10.71
N LEU A 34 2.61 7.27 -10.64
CA LEU A 34 3.98 7.45 -10.15
C LEU A 34 4.91 8.17 -11.15
N GLY A 35 4.44 8.46 -12.36
CA GLY A 35 5.20 9.20 -13.38
C GLY A 35 5.88 8.32 -14.43
N VAL A 36 5.61 7.01 -14.46
CA VAL A 36 6.07 6.16 -15.58
C VAL A 36 5.22 6.48 -16.81
N THR A 37 5.84 7.01 -17.85
CA THR A 37 5.15 7.48 -19.07
C THR A 37 5.32 6.54 -20.26
N ASP A 38 6.42 5.79 -20.34
CA ASP A 38 6.68 4.87 -21.43
C ASP A 38 5.77 3.62 -21.36
N PRO A 39 4.98 3.31 -22.40
CA PRO A 39 4.09 2.15 -22.40
C PRO A 39 4.81 0.80 -22.23
N GLY A 40 6.04 0.67 -22.76
CA GLY A 40 6.84 -0.55 -22.64
C GLY A 40 7.30 -0.78 -21.21
N GLN A 41 7.76 0.27 -20.54
CA GLN A 41 8.13 0.26 -19.12
C GLN A 41 6.91 -0.06 -18.23
N ILE A 42 5.75 0.55 -18.49
CA ILE A 42 4.51 0.27 -17.75
C ILE A 42 4.14 -1.22 -17.87
N ALA A 43 4.20 -1.78 -19.09
CA ALA A 43 3.89 -3.20 -19.31
C ALA A 43 4.87 -4.11 -18.56
N ALA A 44 6.18 -3.85 -18.65
CA ALA A 44 7.20 -4.64 -17.98
C ALA A 44 7.08 -4.59 -16.45
N LEU A 45 6.87 -3.40 -15.86
CA LEU A 45 6.66 -3.24 -14.42
C LEU A 45 5.37 -3.91 -13.94
N THR A 46 4.32 -3.83 -14.75
CA THR A 46 3.04 -4.48 -14.45
C THR A 46 3.19 -5.99 -14.45
N GLU A 47 3.84 -6.56 -15.46
CA GLU A 47 4.11 -8.00 -15.51
C GLU A 47 4.97 -8.45 -14.32
N GLN A 48 6.04 -7.72 -14.02
CA GLN A 48 6.92 -8.04 -12.90
C GLN A 48 6.20 -7.94 -11.54
N THR A 49 5.31 -6.96 -11.39
CA THR A 49 4.46 -6.79 -10.21
C THR A 49 3.53 -7.98 -10.03
N LEU A 50 2.79 -8.35 -11.08
CA LEU A 50 1.83 -9.45 -11.03
C LEU A 50 2.51 -10.79 -10.78
N ARG A 51 3.71 -11.00 -11.35
CA ARG A 51 4.53 -12.20 -11.10
C ARG A 51 5.01 -12.30 -9.64
N ARG A 52 5.25 -11.17 -8.98
CA ARG A 52 5.70 -11.10 -7.58
C ARG A 52 4.56 -11.08 -6.57
N ALA A 53 3.34 -10.78 -7.01
CA ALA A 53 2.18 -10.78 -6.13
C ALA A 53 1.96 -12.20 -5.60
N PRO A 54 1.91 -12.41 -4.27
CA PRO A 54 1.78 -13.75 -3.73
C PRO A 54 0.44 -14.35 -4.15
N GLU A 55 0.48 -15.55 -4.74
CA GLU A 55 -0.72 -16.36 -4.95
C GLU A 55 -1.21 -16.83 -3.57
N GLY A 56 -2.30 -16.23 -3.10
CA GLY A 56 -2.95 -16.60 -1.84
C GLY A 56 -4.37 -17.08 -2.12
N PRO A 57 -4.93 -17.97 -1.28
CA PRO A 57 -6.32 -18.39 -1.43
C PRO A 57 -7.24 -17.16 -1.39
N GLU A 58 -8.13 -17.06 -2.38
CA GLU A 58 -9.06 -15.93 -2.56
C GLU A 58 -9.97 -15.69 -1.33
N THR A 59 -10.06 -16.66 -0.43
CA THR A 59 -11.04 -16.71 0.66
C THR A 59 -10.57 -16.14 2.01
N ALA A 60 -9.29 -15.80 2.19
CA ALA A 60 -8.79 -15.29 3.49
C ALA A 60 -7.67 -14.25 3.41
N GLY A 61 -7.20 -13.90 2.21
CA GLY A 61 -6.11 -12.94 1.99
C GLY A 61 -6.59 -11.51 1.72
N PRO A 62 -5.68 -10.51 1.79
CA PRO A 62 -5.96 -9.17 1.30
C PRO A 62 -6.44 -9.22 -0.17
N ASP A 63 -7.35 -8.29 -0.50
CA ASP A 63 -7.90 -8.08 -1.85
C ASP A 63 -6.79 -8.20 -2.92
N PRO A 64 -7.02 -8.93 -4.03
CA PRO A 64 -6.00 -9.13 -5.07
C PRO A 64 -5.39 -7.82 -5.60
N VAL A 65 -6.15 -6.73 -5.69
CA VAL A 65 -5.56 -5.42 -6.04
C VAL A 65 -4.67 -4.90 -4.93
N ALA A 66 -5.09 -4.97 -3.68
CA ALA A 66 -4.24 -4.57 -2.54
C ALA A 66 -2.91 -5.37 -2.53
N ARG A 67 -2.94 -6.68 -2.80
CA ARG A 67 -1.73 -7.51 -2.94
C ARG A 67 -0.84 -7.05 -4.08
N ALA A 68 -1.42 -6.79 -5.25
CA ALA A 68 -0.67 -6.32 -6.42
C ALA A 68 -0.03 -4.93 -6.18
N LEU A 69 -0.75 -4.01 -5.54
CA LEU A 69 -0.22 -2.68 -5.20
C LEU A 69 0.90 -2.75 -4.15
N VAL A 70 0.80 -3.66 -3.17
CA VAL A 70 1.89 -3.93 -2.23
C VAL A 70 3.11 -4.51 -2.97
N ALA A 71 2.91 -5.44 -3.91
CA ALA A 71 3.99 -5.97 -4.71
C ALA A 71 4.66 -4.89 -5.59
N ALA A 72 3.88 -3.98 -6.16
CA ALA A 72 4.38 -2.84 -6.94
C ALA A 72 5.24 -1.92 -6.08
N ARG A 73 4.75 -1.57 -4.88
CA ARG A 73 5.52 -0.78 -3.91
C ARG A 73 6.82 -1.48 -3.52
N ASN A 74 6.77 -2.78 -3.24
CA ASN A 74 7.96 -3.54 -2.84
C ASN A 74 8.99 -3.60 -3.96
N LEU A 75 8.56 -3.72 -5.22
CA LEU A 75 9.44 -3.65 -6.38
C LEU A 75 10.16 -2.29 -6.44
N LEU A 76 9.44 -1.19 -6.19
CA LEU A 76 10.04 0.14 -6.12
C LEU A 76 11.01 0.27 -4.95
N ASP A 77 10.62 -0.20 -3.76
CA ASP A 77 11.47 -0.17 -2.55
C ASP A 77 12.75 -1.02 -2.75
N ASP A 78 12.66 -2.18 -3.41
CA ASP A 78 13.83 -3.02 -3.76
C ASP A 78 14.79 -2.31 -4.72
N TRP A 79 14.25 -1.57 -5.69
CA TRP A 79 15.09 -0.77 -6.57
C TRP A 79 15.75 0.38 -5.80
N LEU A 80 15.00 1.14 -4.99
CA LEU A 80 15.55 2.22 -4.18
C LEU A 80 16.65 1.73 -3.23
N ALA A 81 16.43 0.59 -2.57
CA ALA A 81 17.42 -0.03 -1.69
C ALA A 81 18.74 -0.31 -2.43
N ARG A 82 18.66 -0.90 -3.63
CA ARG A 82 19.84 -1.24 -4.45
C ARG A 82 20.51 0.01 -5.04
N THR A 83 19.74 0.92 -5.61
CA THR A 83 20.25 2.13 -6.26
C THR A 83 20.96 3.02 -5.26
N LEU A 84 20.39 3.21 -4.07
CA LEU A 84 20.92 4.14 -3.08
C LEU A 84 21.87 3.49 -2.08
N ASP A 85 22.02 2.16 -2.14
CA ASP A 85 22.74 1.35 -1.14
C ASP A 85 22.18 1.57 0.27
N LEU A 86 20.84 1.58 0.37
CA LEU A 86 20.14 1.80 1.63
C LEU A 86 19.86 0.47 2.34
N PRO A 87 19.92 0.44 3.68
CA PRO A 87 19.42 -0.71 4.41
C PRO A 87 17.92 -0.88 4.15
N GLN A 88 17.44 -2.14 4.17
CA GLN A 88 16.02 -2.53 4.08
C GLN A 88 15.22 -2.12 5.34
N GLN A 89 15.45 -0.91 5.84
CA GLN A 89 14.76 -0.31 6.98
C GLN A 89 13.59 0.55 6.48
N PRO A 90 12.37 0.39 7.06
CA PRO A 90 11.18 1.09 6.58
C PRO A 90 11.31 2.60 6.49
N ARG A 91 12.05 3.22 7.43
CA ARG A 91 12.23 4.67 7.49
C ARG A 91 13.13 5.21 6.38
N ALA A 92 14.25 4.54 6.09
CA ALA A 92 15.17 4.94 5.03
C ALA A 92 14.47 4.89 3.66
N LEU A 93 13.73 3.80 3.42
CA LEU A 93 12.94 3.63 2.19
C LEU A 93 11.78 4.64 2.09
N ALA A 94 11.15 5.00 3.21
CA ALA A 94 10.11 6.03 3.20
C ALA A 94 10.65 7.42 2.81
N ALA A 95 11.83 7.80 3.31
CA ALA A 95 12.49 9.05 2.92
C ALA A 95 12.88 9.04 1.44
N ALA A 96 13.51 7.96 0.96
CA ALA A 96 13.86 7.80 -0.45
C ALA A 96 12.65 7.88 -1.38
N ARG A 97 11.53 7.22 -1.02
CA ARG A 97 10.27 7.35 -1.76
C ARG A 97 9.72 8.76 -1.73
N ALA A 98 9.72 9.44 -0.59
CA ALA A 98 9.23 10.80 -0.50
C ALA A 98 10.05 11.75 -1.41
N THR A 99 11.37 11.58 -1.46
CA THR A 99 12.24 12.33 -2.37
C THR A 99 11.94 12.02 -3.84
N LEU A 100 11.79 10.74 -4.20
CA LEU A 100 11.44 10.30 -5.56
C LEU A 100 10.09 10.89 -6.01
N LEU A 101 9.06 10.72 -5.18
CA LEU A 101 7.70 11.20 -5.45
C LEU A 101 7.56 12.72 -5.32
N GLY A 102 8.52 13.39 -4.68
CA GLY A 102 8.67 14.83 -4.66
C GLY A 102 9.15 15.41 -5.99
N GLY A 103 9.50 14.57 -6.98
CA GLY A 103 9.85 14.98 -8.33
C GLY A 103 11.32 15.38 -8.52
N VAL A 104 12.19 15.07 -7.56
CA VAL A 104 13.61 15.46 -7.61
C VAL A 104 14.36 14.75 -8.74
N ALA A 105 13.92 13.55 -9.14
CA ALA A 105 14.47 12.80 -10.26
C ALA A 105 13.35 12.42 -11.25
N PRO A 106 12.98 13.30 -12.20
CA PRO A 106 11.88 13.01 -13.14
C PRO A 106 12.15 11.83 -14.07
N ASP A 107 13.42 11.56 -14.40
CA ASP A 107 13.83 10.48 -15.29
C ASP A 107 14.05 9.14 -14.58
N TRP A 108 13.65 9.03 -13.31
CA TRP A 108 13.76 7.80 -12.53
C TRP A 108 13.13 6.57 -13.19
N PRO A 109 12.03 6.64 -13.97
CA PRO A 109 11.46 5.46 -14.62
C PRO A 109 12.43 4.85 -15.63
N SER A 110 13.17 5.68 -16.37
CA SER A 110 14.20 5.22 -17.29
C SER A 110 15.37 4.57 -16.54
N ALA A 111 15.75 5.12 -15.38
CA ALA A 111 16.81 4.57 -14.54
C ALA A 111 16.47 3.20 -13.92
N LEU A 112 15.20 2.80 -13.84
CA LEU A 112 14.83 1.43 -13.46
C LEU A 112 15.33 0.38 -14.46
N PHE A 113 15.39 0.76 -15.74
CA PHE A 113 15.70 -0.13 -16.86
C PHE A 113 17.11 0.08 -17.44
N ALA A 114 17.79 1.13 -17.01
CA ALA A 114 19.12 1.49 -17.46
C ALA A 114 20.17 0.46 -16.99
N ALA A 115 21.29 0.36 -17.73
CA ALA A 115 22.39 -0.50 -17.32
C ALA A 115 23.04 0.00 -16.02
N PRO A 116 23.71 -0.87 -15.24
CA PRO A 116 24.49 -0.42 -14.08
C PRO A 116 25.51 0.66 -14.50
N GLY A 117 25.44 1.84 -13.87
CA GLY A 117 26.25 3.02 -14.19
C GLY A 117 25.50 4.12 -14.96
N GLU A 118 24.47 3.78 -15.74
CA GLU A 118 23.63 4.77 -16.43
C GLU A 118 22.61 5.43 -15.48
N ALA A 119 22.30 4.76 -14.36
CA ALA A 119 21.43 5.28 -13.31
C ALA A 119 22.17 6.16 -12.26
N ASP A 120 23.48 6.39 -12.43
CA ASP A 120 24.30 7.08 -11.41
C ASP A 120 23.88 8.54 -11.23
N GLU A 121 23.45 9.24 -12.29
CA GLU A 121 22.96 10.61 -12.18
C GLU A 121 21.68 10.69 -11.33
N VAL A 122 20.70 9.82 -11.60
CA VAL A 122 19.47 9.71 -10.79
C VAL A 122 19.80 9.33 -9.35
N ARG A 123 20.76 8.43 -9.15
CA ARG A 123 21.23 8.00 -7.83
C ARG A 123 21.83 9.18 -7.04
N ASP A 124 22.69 9.97 -7.66
CA ASP A 124 23.37 11.08 -7.00
C ASP A 124 22.39 12.21 -6.67
N VAL A 125 21.47 12.52 -7.60
CA VAL A 125 20.38 13.48 -7.37
C VAL A 125 19.50 13.03 -6.19
N LEU A 126 19.06 11.77 -6.17
CA LEU A 126 18.26 11.24 -5.07
C LEU A 126 19.03 11.23 -3.76
N ARG A 127 20.32 10.84 -3.75
CA ARG A 127 21.15 10.84 -2.54
C ARG A 127 21.32 12.24 -1.97
N ALA A 128 21.58 13.24 -2.81
CA ALA A 128 21.72 14.62 -2.39
C ALA A 128 20.41 15.20 -1.80
N ALA A 129 19.27 14.72 -2.27
CA ALA A 129 17.95 15.21 -1.86
C ALA A 129 17.31 14.43 -0.70
N ILE A 130 17.83 13.26 -0.34
CA ILE A 130 17.40 12.55 0.87
C ILE A 130 17.93 13.31 2.08
N ALA A 131 17.06 14.12 2.67
CA ALA A 131 17.36 14.82 3.90
C ALA A 131 17.53 13.81 5.06
N GLU A 132 18.65 13.90 5.77
CA GLU A 132 18.80 13.19 7.04
C GLU A 132 17.81 13.81 8.04
N PRO A 133 16.90 13.02 8.65
CA PRO A 133 15.92 13.56 9.56
C PRO A 133 16.61 14.16 10.79
N THR A 134 16.67 15.48 10.81
CA THR A 134 17.25 16.28 11.88
C THR A 134 16.12 17.04 12.56
N PRO A 135 15.93 16.91 13.89
CA PRO A 135 16.76 16.21 14.86
C PRO A 135 16.55 14.69 14.88
N PRO A 136 17.51 13.92 15.44
CA PRO A 136 17.38 12.46 15.59
C PRO A 136 16.11 12.11 16.36
N PRO A 137 15.48 10.96 16.05
CA PRO A 137 14.27 10.51 16.74
C PRO A 137 14.56 10.29 18.23
N ALA A 138 14.21 11.27 19.06
CA ALA A 138 14.08 11.07 20.48
C ALA A 138 12.73 10.41 20.73
N PRO A 139 12.64 9.35 21.56
CA PRO A 139 11.37 8.91 22.10
C PRO A 139 10.73 10.11 22.80
N GLY A 140 9.72 10.71 22.17
CA GLY A 140 8.91 11.71 22.84
C GLY A 140 8.25 11.04 24.03
N ALA A 141 8.45 11.56 25.23
CA ALA A 141 7.66 11.18 26.39
C ALA A 141 6.24 11.70 26.17
N MET A 142 5.48 11.01 25.33
CA MET A 142 4.08 11.32 25.11
C MET A 142 3.33 10.78 26.33
N PRO A 143 2.67 11.64 27.13
CA PRO A 143 1.85 11.15 28.22
C PRO A 143 0.79 10.23 27.63
N ALA A 144 0.62 9.04 28.20
CA ALA A 144 -0.42 8.11 27.78
C ALA A 144 -1.77 8.83 27.88
N GLN A 145 -2.33 9.21 26.73
CA GLN A 145 -3.68 9.76 26.67
C GLN A 145 -4.61 8.57 26.83
N PRO A 146 -5.38 8.48 27.93
CA PRO A 146 -6.41 7.46 28.03
C PRO A 146 -7.40 7.71 26.89
N ILE A 147 -7.56 6.71 26.02
CA ILE A 147 -8.66 6.69 25.06
C ILE A 147 -9.92 6.50 25.89
N GLU A 148 -10.51 7.62 26.31
CA GLU A 148 -11.82 7.67 26.91
C GLU A 148 -12.84 7.21 25.86
N LEU A 149 -13.15 5.92 25.85
CA LEU A 149 -14.26 5.31 25.09
C LEU A 149 -15.62 5.76 25.65
N PHE A 150 -15.76 7.04 25.99
CA PHE A 150 -17.02 7.70 26.34
C PHE A 150 -17.90 7.75 25.11
N SER A 151 -18.55 6.63 24.82
CA SER A 151 -19.88 6.50 24.21
C SER A 151 -20.21 5.04 23.90
N LEU A 152 -19.22 4.15 23.71
CA LEU A 152 -19.50 2.77 23.29
C LEU A 152 -20.23 1.97 24.38
N ARG A 153 -19.78 2.03 25.64
CA ARG A 153 -20.46 1.35 26.77
C ARG A 153 -21.84 1.93 27.10
N GLY A 154 -22.06 3.21 26.79
CA GLY A 154 -23.37 3.86 26.95
C GLY A 154 -24.36 3.40 25.89
N LEU A 155 -23.93 3.40 24.62
CA LEU A 155 -24.72 2.91 23.49
C LEU A 155 -25.07 1.42 23.66
N LEU A 156 -24.07 0.59 24.01
CA LEU A 156 -24.28 -0.85 24.22
C LEU A 156 -25.30 -1.15 25.31
N ARG A 157 -25.27 -0.42 26.45
CA ARG A 157 -26.26 -0.57 27.52
C ARG A 157 -27.65 -0.08 27.15
N ARG A 158 -27.77 0.90 26.25
CA ARG A 158 -29.06 1.37 25.74
C ARG A 158 -29.63 0.36 24.72
N TRP A 159 -28.77 -0.21 23.88
CA TRP A 159 -29.11 -1.28 22.93
C TRP A 159 -29.55 -2.57 23.63
N TRP A 160 -28.88 -2.95 24.72
CA TRP A 160 -29.28 -4.12 25.51
C TRP A 160 -30.64 -3.93 26.18
N ARG A 161 -30.93 -2.73 26.71
CA ARG A 161 -32.23 -2.44 27.33
C ARG A 161 -33.37 -2.41 26.32
N SER A 162 -33.14 -2.00 25.07
CA SER A 162 -34.16 -2.09 24.03
C SER A 162 -34.44 -3.52 23.55
N MET A 163 -33.53 -4.47 23.77
CA MET A 163 -33.75 -5.89 23.42
C MET A 163 -34.42 -6.71 24.52
N VAL A 164 -34.33 -6.30 25.78
CA VAL A 164 -34.86 -7.06 26.94
C VAL A 164 -36.21 -6.51 27.44
N GLY A 165 -36.63 -5.33 26.97
CA GLY A 165 -37.94 -4.74 27.27
C GLY A 165 -38.93 -4.88 26.11
N SER A 166 -39.55 -6.06 25.96
CA SER A 166 -40.81 -6.26 25.24
C SER A 166 -41.57 -7.41 25.88
#